data_AF-A0AAV3L4S8-F1
#
_entry.id   AF-A0AAV3L4S8-F1
#
_cell.length_a   1.000
_cell.length_b   1.000
_cell.length_c   1.000
_cell.angle_alpha   90.00
_cell.angle_beta   90.00
_cell.angle_gamma   90.00
#
_symmetry.space_group_name_H-M   'P 1'
#
loop_
_entity.id
_entity.type
_entity.pdbx_description
1 polymer ?
#
loop_
_entity_poly.entity_id
_entity_poly.type
_entity_poly.pdbx_seq_one_letter_code
_entity_poly.pdbx_strand_id
1 'polypeptide(L)' 'MQTVIGSNGQIGYELAKELNQTYGKQLRLVSRNPKSIDDTDELISADIFRS' A
#
# COMPACT_ATOMS: atom_id res chain seq x y z
N MET A 1 10.60 -5.44 3.19
CA MET A 1 9.14 -5.29 3.18
C MET A 1 8.74 -4.00 3.90
N GLN A 2 7.99 -3.11 3.24
CA GLN A 2 7.48 -1.85 3.79
C GLN A 2 5.95 -1.88 3.80
N THR A 3 5.30 -1.28 4.80
CA THR A 3 3.83 -1.29 4.92
C THR A 3 3.27 0.13 4.78
N VAL A 4 2.34 0.31 3.85
CA VAL A 4 1.64 1.59 3.61
C VAL A 4 0.20 1.45 4.10
N ILE A 5 -0.11 2.18 5.17
CA ILE A 5 -1.45 2.24 5.75
C ILE A 5 -2.22 3.43 5.17
N GLY A 6 -3.43 3.19 4.68
CA GLY A 6 -4.17 4.18 3.91
C GLY A 6 -3.70 4.25 2.45
N SER A 7 -3.25 3.12 1.89
CA SER A 7 -2.69 3.03 0.52
C SER A 7 -3.65 3.49 -0.59
N ASN A 8 -4.95 3.60 -0.33
CA ASN A 8 -5.94 4.12 -1.27
C ASN A 8 -6.07 5.65 -1.28
N GLY A 9 -5.48 6.36 -0.31
CA GLY A 9 -5.47 7.82 -0.31
C GLY A 9 -4.55 8.35 -1.42
N GLN A 10 -4.80 9.57 -1.90
CA GLN A 10 -3.98 10.18 -2.96
C GLN A 10 -2.49 10.24 -2.59
N ILE A 11 -2.18 10.57 -1.34
CA ILE A 11 -0.80 10.59 -0.83
C ILE A 11 -0.26 9.16 -0.64
N GLY A 12 -1.07 8.26 -0.08
CA GLY A 12 -0.64 6.88 0.20
C GLY A 12 -0.32 6.10 -1.07
N TYR A 13 -1.09 6.32 -2.14
CA TYR A 13 -0.87 5.68 -3.44
C TYR A 13 0.41 6.17 -4.11
N GLU A 14 0.63 7.48 -4.21
CA GLU A 14 1.84 8.03 -4.81
C GLU A 14 3.09 7.69 -3.99
N LEU A 15 2.99 7.68 -2.66
CA LEU A 15 4.06 7.22 -1.78
C LEU A 15 4.40 5.74 -2.02
N ALA A 16 3.38 4.87 -2.09
CA ALA A 16 3.59 3.45 -2.36
C ALA A 16 4.25 3.25 -3.74
N LYS A 17 3.84 4.02 -4.75
CA LYS A 17 4.42 3.95 -6.09
C LYS A 17 5.90 4.36 -6.10
N GLU A 18 6.23 5.47 -5.45
CA GLU A 18 7.62 5.93 -5.32
C GLU A 18 8.47 4.93 -4.53
N LEU A 19 7.93 4.37 -3.44
CA LEU A 19 8.62 3.34 -2.66
C LEU A 19 8.91 2.08 -3.48
N ASN A 20 7.95 1.63 -4.29
CA ASN A 20 8.12 0.49 -5.19
C ASN A 20 9.26 0.74 -6.18
N GLN A 21 9.30 1.94 -6.77
CA GLN A 21 10.30 2.34 -7.76
C GLN A 21 11.71 2.51 -7.18
N THR A 22 11.81 3.11 -5.99
CA THR A 22 13.10 3.56 -5.43
C THR A 22 13.73 2.54 -4.48
N TYR A 23 12.92 1.81 -3.71
CA TYR A 23 13.40 0.93 -2.63
C TYR A 23 13.04 -0.56 -2.84
N GLY A 24 12.29 -0.86 -3.90
CA GLY A 24 12.01 -2.22 -4.33
C GLY A 24 10.61 -2.72 -3.98
N LYS A 25 10.32 -3.88 -4.57
CA LYS A 25 8.98 -4.37 -4.90
C LYS A 25 8.17 -5.02 -3.76
N GLN A 26 8.71 -5.12 -2.55
CA GLN A 26 7.98 -5.74 -1.43
C GLN A 26 7.23 -4.71 -0.60
N LEU A 27 6.04 -4.34 -1.08
CA LEU A 27 5.11 -3.48 -0.36
C LEU A 27 3.93 -4.27 0.21
N ARG A 28 3.47 -3.84 1.37
CA ARG A 28 2.19 -4.24 1.95
C ARG A 28 1.25 -3.06 1.94
N LEU A 29 0.16 -3.16 1.18
CA LEU A 29 -0.81 -2.09 1.00
C LEU A 29 -2.04 -2.36 1.86
N VAL A 30 -2.28 -1.50 2.85
CA VAL A 30 -3.37 -1.66 3.82
C VAL A 30 -4.41 -0.57 3.61
N SER A 31 -5.63 -0.95 3.25
CA SER A 31 -6.77 -0.03 3.16
C SER A 31 -8.10 -0.78 3.22
N ARG A 32 -9.23 -0.06 3.19
CA ARG A 32 -10.56 -0.70 3.12
C ARG A 32 -10.79 -1.48 1.82
N ASN A 33 -10.13 -1.08 0.74
CA ASN A 33 -10.26 -1.68 -0.60
C ASN A 33 -8.90 -1.59 -1.32
N PRO A 34 -7.86 -2.30 -0.84
CA PRO A 34 -6.49 -2.11 -1.31
C PRO A 34 -6.38 -2.44 -2.81
N LYS A 35 -5.57 -1.65 -3.52
CA LYS A 35 -5.27 -1.86 -4.94
C LYS A 35 -3.78 -2.14 -5.13
N SER A 36 -3.48 -3.19 -5.88
CA SER A 36 -2.10 -3.51 -6.29
C SER A 36 -1.54 -2.43 -7.19
N ILE A 37 -0.25 -2.13 -7.00
CA ILE A 37 0.57 -1.28 -7.86
C ILE A 37 1.51 -2.18 -8.69
N ASP A 38 2.02 -3.26 -8.09
CA ASP A 38 2.86 -4.29 -8.71
C ASP A 38 2.35 -5.70 -8.32
N ASP A 39 2.80 -6.73 -9.03
CA ASP A 39 2.42 -8.15 -8.83
C ASP A 39 3.00 -8.74 -7.53
N THR A 40 3.96 -8.04 -6.96
CA THR A 40 4.73 -8.41 -5.77
C THR A 40 4.16 -7.82 -4.48
N ASP A 41 3.10 -7.00 -4.59
CA ASP A 41 2.46 -6.35 -3.46
C ASP A 41 1.61 -7.34 -2.64
N GLU A 42 1.69 -7.20 -1.32
CA GLU A 42 0.79 -7.86 -0.38
C GLU A 42 -0.39 -6.94 -0.04
N LEU A 43 -1.62 -7.35 -0.39
CA LEU A 43 -2.82 -6.55 -0.14
C LEU A 43 -3.50 -6.99 1.16
N ILE A 44 -3.69 -6.05 2.08
CA ILE A 44 -4.44 -6.27 3.32
C ILE A 44 -5.67 -5.37 3.35
N SER A 45 -6.84 -5.99 3.39
CA SER A 45 -8.09 -5.26 3.59
C SER A 45 -8.31 -5.01 5.08
N ALA A 46 -8.26 -3.76 5.51
CA ALA A 46 -8.52 -3.36 6.90
C ALA A 46 -9.15 -1.96 6.99
N ASP A 47 -10.08 -1.79 7.94
CA ASP A 47 -10.62 -0.48 8.31
C ASP A 47 -9.91 0.04 9.58
N ILE A 48 -8.95 0.95 9.36
CA ILE A 48 -8.09 1.51 10.42
C ILE A 48 -8.81 2.47 11.37
N PHE A 49 -10.04 2.88 11.05
CA PHE A 49 -10.85 3.72 11.94
C PHE A 49 -11.77 2.90 12.85
N ARG A 50 -11.80 1.57 12.71
CA ARG A 50 -12.59 0.63 13.53
C ARG A 50 -11.71 -0.49 14.10
N SER A 51 -10.54 -0.11 14.60
CA SER A 51 -9.57 -1.03 15.23
C SER A 51 -10.04 -1.52 16.59
#